data_AF-A0A9W5Y9B0-F1
#
_entry.id   AF-A0A9W5Y9B0-F1
#
_cell.length_a   1.000
_cell.length_b   1.000
_cell.length_c   1.000
_cell.angle_alpha   90.00
_cell.angle_beta   90.00
_cell.angle_gamma   90.00
#
_symmetry.space_group_name_H-M   'P 1'
#
loop_
_entity.id
_entity.type
_entity.pdbx_description
1 polymer ?
#
loop_
_entity_poly.entity_id
_entity_poly.type
_entity_poly.pdbx_seq_one_letter_code
_entity_poly.pdbx_strand_id
1 'polypeptide(L)'
;MNEKTILSIFLISGTAITLFLYIWKAKKEIVYRRDERWQLIQNKANNAANYSNYILILLLALGEAITLFQDIQITFTLDRALTYGVIFIGLRNAIELFALRYFDKQM
;
A
#
# COMPACT_ATOMS: atom_id res chain seq x y z
N MET A 1 4.60 25.49 -0.63
CA MET A 1 3.79 24.48 0.08
C MET A 1 4.71 23.76 1.06
N ASN A 2 4.34 23.63 2.33
CA ASN A 2 5.24 23.10 3.36
C ASN A 2 5.29 21.56 3.32
N GLU A 3 6.42 20.98 3.76
CA GLU A 3 6.63 19.51 3.88
C GLU A 3 5.46 18.85 4.63
N LYS A 4 5.06 19.42 5.77
CA LYS A 4 3.94 18.93 6.58
C LYS A 4 2.62 18.92 5.80
N THR A 5 2.36 19.95 5.00
CA THR A 5 1.13 20.03 4.18
C THR A 5 1.12 18.93 3.12
N ILE A 6 2.26 18.67 2.47
CA ILE A 6 2.40 17.60 1.48
C ILE A 6 2.14 16.23 2.13
N LEU A 7 2.79 15.95 3.26
CA LEU A 7 2.63 14.69 3.98
C LEU A 7 1.17 14.48 4.44
N SER A 8 0.51 15.53 4.92
CA SER A 8 -0.91 15.46 5.31
C SER A 8 -1.83 15.12 4.13
N ILE A 9 -1.55 15.65 2.93
CA ILE A 9 -2.32 15.31 1.72
C ILE A 9 -2.18 13.83 1.38
N PHE A 10 -0.95 13.29 1.44
CA PHE A 10 -0.72 11.85 1.21
C PHE A 10 -1.39 10.98 2.28
N LEU A 11 -1.37 11.41 3.54
CA LEU A 11 -2.03 10.72 4.65
C LEU A 11 -3.54 10.64 4.45
N ILE A 12 -4.20 11.77 4.17
CA ILE A 12 -5.64 11.85 3.97
C ILE A 12 -6.05 11.01 2.75
N SER A 13 -5.33 11.15 1.64
CA SER A 13 -5.61 10.40 0.40
C SER A 13 -5.40 8.90 0.58
N GLY A 14 -4.30 8.47 1.20
CA GLY A 14 -4.04 7.05 1.49
C GLY A 14 -5.09 6.43 2.41
N THR A 15 -5.55 7.19 3.41
CA THR A 15 -6.63 6.76 4.31
C THR A 15 -7.95 6.62 3.56
N ALA A 16 -8.31 7.62 2.74
CA ALA A 16 -9.52 7.59 1.93
C ALA A 16 -9.53 6.42 0.93
N ILE A 17 -8.39 6.15 0.27
CA ILE A 17 -8.22 5.01 -0.64
C ILE A 17 -8.40 3.69 0.12
N THR A 18 -7.82 3.59 1.32
CA THR A 18 -7.91 2.38 2.14
C THR A 18 -9.35 2.10 2.54
N LEU A 19 -10.07 3.09 3.06
CA LEU A 19 -11.49 2.95 3.40
C LEU A 19 -12.33 2.58 2.18
N PHE A 20 -12.10 3.26 1.05
CA PHE A 20 -12.81 2.99 -0.19
C PHE A 20 -12.58 1.57 -0.70
N LEU A 21 -11.33 1.08 -0.66
CA LEU A 21 -10.97 -0.29 -1.04
C LEU A 21 -11.78 -1.32 -0.25
N TYR A 22 -11.79 -1.21 1.07
CA TYR A 22 -12.51 -2.17 1.92
C TYR A 22 -14.03 -2.12 1.70
N ILE A 23 -14.61 -0.93 1.60
CA ILE A 23 -16.04 -0.77 1.29
C ILE A 23 -16.38 -1.39 -0.07
N TRP A 24 -15.54 -1.15 -1.08
CA TRP A 24 -15.77 -1.67 -2.42
C TRP A 24 -15.64 -3.20 -2.48
N LYS A 25 -14.64 -3.78 -1.80
CA LYS A 25 -14.47 -5.23 -1.67
C LYS A 25 -15.70 -5.87 -1.02
N ALA A 26 -16.16 -5.32 0.10
CA ALA A 26 -17.35 -5.81 0.80
C ALA A 26 -18.61 -5.75 -0.07
N LYS A 27 -18.81 -4.65 -0.79
CA LYS A 27 -19.95 -4.51 -1.72
C LYS A 27 -19.90 -5.56 -2.84
N LYS A 28 -18.74 -5.79 -3.44
CA LYS A 28 -18.55 -6.78 -4.52
C LYS A 28 -18.71 -8.21 -4.02
N GLU A 29 -18.28 -8.50 -2.79
CA GLU A 29 -18.46 -9.81 -2.16
C GLU A 29 -19.93 -10.21 -2.03
N ILE A 30 -20.79 -9.25 -1.68
CA ILE A 30 -22.26 -9.45 -1.61
C ILE A 30 -22.82 -9.69 -3.02
N VAL A 31 -22.43 -8.86 -3.99
CA VAL A 31 -22.94 -8.94 -5.38
C VAL A 31 -22.57 -10.28 -6.03
N TYR A 32 -21.32 -10.71 -5.88
CA TYR A 32 -20.82 -11.96 -6.46
C TYR A 32 -21.09 -13.18 -5.59
N ARG A 33 -21.80 -13.05 -4.46
CA ARG A 33 -22.16 -14.16 -3.56
C ARG A 33 -20.98 -15.07 -3.19
N ARG A 34 -19.79 -14.47 -3.01
CA ARG A 34 -18.52 -15.20 -2.72
C ARG A 34 -18.12 -16.26 -3.76
N ASP A 35 -18.43 -16.02 -5.04
CA ASP A 35 -18.00 -16.87 -6.14
C ASP A 35 -16.46 -17.06 -6.19
N GLU A 36 -16.02 -18.22 -6.66
CA GLU A 36 -14.61 -18.60 -6.79
C GLU A 36 -13.86 -17.60 -7.69
N ARG A 37 -14.53 -17.11 -8.74
CA ARG A 37 -13.98 -16.08 -9.61
C ARG A 37 -13.63 -14.78 -8.86
N TRP A 38 -14.48 -14.34 -7.94
CA TRP A 38 -14.22 -13.15 -7.13
C TRP A 38 -13.03 -13.36 -6.20
N GLN A 39 -12.87 -14.57 -5.64
CA GLN A 39 -11.69 -14.93 -4.85
C GLN A 39 -10.41 -14.92 -5.69
N LEU A 40 -10.45 -15.46 -6.92
CA LEU A 40 -9.31 -15.45 -7.83
C LEU A 40 -8.87 -14.03 -8.21
N ILE A 41 -9.82 -13.14 -8.48
CA ILE A 41 -9.56 -11.71 -8.75
C ILE A 41 -8.90 -11.05 -7.54
N GLN A 42 -9.42 -11.29 -6.33
CA GLN A 42 -8.83 -10.77 -5.09
C GLN A 42 -7.41 -11.28 -4.87
N ASN A 43 -7.16 -12.56 -5.11
CA ASN A 43 -5.83 -13.16 -4.95
C ASN A 43 -4.82 -12.56 -5.94
N LYS A 44 -5.19 -12.37 -7.21
CA LYS A 44 -4.31 -11.73 -8.20
C LYS A 44 -4.01 -10.27 -7.84
N ALA A 45 -5.01 -9.51 -7.39
CA ALA A 45 -4.80 -8.13 -6.98
C ALA A 45 -3.96 -8.02 -5.71
N ASN A 46 -4.18 -8.90 -4.73
CA ASN A 46 -3.37 -8.96 -3.52
C ASN A 46 -1.91 -9.35 -3.83
N ASN A 47 -1.70 -10.27 -4.77
CA ASN A 47 -0.35 -10.62 -5.24
C ASN A 47 0.33 -9.43 -5.92
N ALA A 48 -0.41 -8.65 -6.73
CA ALA A 48 0.10 -7.41 -7.32
C ALA A 48 0.51 -6.40 -6.24
N ALA A 49 -0.31 -6.21 -5.21
CA ALA A 49 0.00 -5.34 -4.08
C ALA A 49 1.20 -5.85 -3.26
N ASN A 50 1.37 -7.17 -3.11
CA ASN A 50 2.50 -7.74 -2.38
C ASN A 50 3.87 -7.44 -3.00
N TYR A 51 3.95 -7.11 -4.30
CA TYR A 51 5.20 -6.61 -4.88
C TYR A 51 5.70 -5.34 -4.20
N SER A 52 4.82 -4.46 -3.69
CA SER A 52 5.26 -3.28 -2.93
C SER A 52 5.96 -3.67 -1.64
N ASN A 53 5.56 -4.77 -1.00
CA ASN A 53 6.21 -5.26 0.22
C ASN A 53 7.62 -5.79 -0.09
N TYR A 54 7.80 -6.53 -1.18
CA TYR A 54 9.14 -6.97 -1.61
C TYR A 54 10.06 -5.78 -1.90
N ILE A 55 9.54 -4.75 -2.57
CA ILE A 55 10.29 -3.51 -2.82
C ILE A 55 10.65 -2.82 -1.51
N LEU A 56 9.72 -2.72 -0.55
CA LEU A 56 10.00 -2.12 0.75
C LEU A 56 11.09 -2.87 1.50
N ILE A 57 11.02 -4.21 1.55
CA ILE A 57 12.03 -5.04 2.21
C ILE A 57 13.41 -4.78 1.59
N LEU A 58 13.48 -4.75 0.25
CA LEU A 58 14.74 -4.46 -0.44
C LEU A 58 15.28 -3.07 -0.10
N LEU A 59 14.43 -2.04 -0.07
CA LEU A 59 14.83 -0.68 0.29
C LEU A 59 15.32 -0.58 1.74
N LEU A 60 14.64 -1.24 2.68
CA LEU A 60 15.05 -1.26 4.08
C LEU A 60 16.39 -1.99 4.26
N ALA A 61 16.53 -3.18 3.67
CA ALA A 61 17.76 -3.98 3.75
C ALA A 61 18.96 -3.24 3.13
N LEU A 62 18.77 -2.57 1.98
CA LEU A 62 19.83 -1.77 1.36
C LEU A 62 20.20 -0.55 2.21
N GLY A 63 19.20 0.15 2.76
CA GLY A 63 19.44 1.29 3.65
C GLY A 63 20.23 0.87 4.90
N GLU A 64 19.83 -0.23 5.52
CA GLU A 64 20.51 -0.81 6.67
C GLU A 64 21.96 -1.20 6.33
N ALA A 65 22.18 -1.93 5.23
CA ALA A 65 23.51 -2.32 4.79
C ALA A 65 24.42 -1.09 4.60
N ILE A 66 23.95 -0.04 3.94
CA ILE A 66 24.72 1.20 3.75
C ILE A 66 25.10 1.81 5.10
N THR A 67 24.16 1.92 6.04
CA THR A 67 24.45 2.50 7.36
C THR A 67 25.46 1.66 8.16
N LEU A 68 25.43 0.34 8.03
CA LEU A 68 26.35 -0.57 8.70
C LEU A 68 27.77 -0.54 8.12
N PHE A 69 27.92 -0.37 6.81
CA PHE A 69 29.24 -0.46 6.14
C PHE A 69 29.91 0.89 5.87
N GLN A 70 29.20 2.01 5.99
CA GLN A 70 29.72 3.36 5.69
C GLN A 70 29.84 4.26 6.93
N ASP A 71 29.58 3.73 8.13
CA ASP A 71 29.54 4.50 9.40
C ASP A 71 28.64 5.76 9.33
N ILE A 72 27.59 5.72 8.51
CA ILE A 72 26.62 6.81 8.37
C ILE A 72 25.53 6.62 9.40
N GLN A 73 25.40 7.57 10.32
CA GLN A 73 24.29 7.60 11.28
C GLN A 73 23.10 8.35 10.71
N ILE A 74 22.03 7.64 10.38
CA ILE A 74 20.75 8.22 9.97
C ILE A 74 19.79 8.16 11.16
N THR A 75 19.28 9.32 11.58
CA THR A 75 18.27 9.41 12.65
C THR A 75 16.92 9.83 12.07
N PHE A 76 15.87 9.11 12.47
CA PHE A 76 14.49 9.46 12.16
C PHE A 76 13.72 9.73 13.44
N THR A 77 12.86 10.75 13.41
CA THR A 77 11.86 10.91 14.46
C THR A 77 10.79 9.83 14.30
N LEU A 78 10.27 9.32 15.42
CA LEU A 78 9.21 8.30 15.40
C LEU A 78 7.98 8.77 14.60
N ASP A 79 7.59 10.03 14.74
CA ASP A 79 6.46 10.62 14.00
C ASP A 79 6.64 10.53 12.48
N ARG A 80 7.87 10.76 11.98
CA ARG A 80 8.17 10.65 10.54
C ARG A 80 8.12 9.20 10.09
N ALA A 81 8.68 8.29 10.87
CA ALA A 81 8.64 6.85 10.57
C ALA A 81 7.19 6.32 10.50
N LEU A 82 6.35 6.70 11.49
CA LEU A 82 4.92 6.35 11.50
C LEU A 82 4.18 6.94 10.30
N THR A 83 4.45 8.20 9.96
CA THR A 83 3.84 8.86 8.80
C THR A 83 4.17 8.12 7.50
N TYR A 84 5.44 7.79 7.27
CA TYR A 84 5.85 7.03 6.09
C TYR A 84 5.24 5.62 6.07
N GLY A 85 5.13 4.96 7.22
CA GLY A 85 4.45 3.66 7.34
C GLY A 85 2.99 3.73 6.88
N VAL A 86 2.23 4.73 7.33
CA VAL A 86 0.84 4.91 6.90
C VAL A 86 0.73 5.23 5.42
N ILE A 87 1.61 6.09 4.90
CA ILE A 87 1.65 6.42 3.46
C ILE A 87 1.93 5.17 2.62
N PHE A 88 2.87 4.32 3.05
CA PHE A 88 3.20 3.07 2.38
C PHE A 88 1.98 2.12 2.34
N ILE A 89 1.27 1.96 3.47
CA ILE A 89 0.04 1.16 3.52
C ILE A 89 -1.01 1.70 2.54
N GLY A 90 -1.19 3.03 2.51
CA GLY A 90 -2.09 3.69 1.57
C GLY A 90 -1.73 3.42 0.11
N LEU A 91 -0.44 3.47 -0.23
CA LEU A 91 0.07 3.19 -1.57
C LEU A 91 -0.12 1.72 -1.96
N ARG A 92 0.18 0.77 -1.06
CA ARG A 92 -0.12 -0.66 -1.26
C ARG A 92 -1.60 -0.87 -1.57
N ASN A 93 -2.49 -0.26 -0.79
CA ASN A 93 -3.94 -0.39 -0.96
C ASN A 93 -4.41 0.27 -2.26
N ALA A 94 -3.76 1.36 -2.71
CA ALA A 94 -4.03 1.94 -4.02
C ALA A 94 -3.68 0.95 -5.15
N ILE A 95 -2.52 0.28 -5.06
CA ILE A 95 -2.12 -0.76 -6.03
C ILE A 95 -3.15 -1.89 -6.05
N GLU A 96 -3.56 -2.39 -4.88
CA GLU A 96 -4.60 -3.42 -4.76
C GLU A 96 -5.91 -2.96 -5.41
N LEU A 97 -6.35 -1.73 -5.15
CA LEU A 97 -7.58 -1.18 -5.72
C LEU A 97 -7.54 -1.08 -7.25
N PHE A 98 -6.44 -0.60 -7.81
CA PHE A 98 -6.26 -0.53 -9.27
C PHE A 98 -6.21 -1.92 -9.89
N ALA A 99 -5.47 -2.85 -9.29
CA ALA A 99 -5.37 -4.22 -9.76
C ALA A 99 -6.73 -4.93 -9.71
N LEU A 100 -7.50 -4.76 -8.63
CA LEU A 100 -8.85 -5.30 -8.51
C LEU A 100 -9.76 -4.77 -9.62
N ARG A 101 -9.78 -3.45 -9.84
CA ARG A 101 -10.60 -2.84 -10.91
C ARG A 101 -10.19 -3.30 -12.30
N TYR A 102 -8.91 -3.55 -12.52
CA TYR A 102 -8.39 -4.06 -13.79
C TYR A 102 -8.84 -5.50 -14.02
N PHE A 103 -8.62 -6.39 -13.05
CA PHE A 103 -8.99 -7.81 -13.17
C PHE A 103 -10.51 -8.05 -13.16
N ASP A 104 -11.29 -7.25 -12.42
CA ASP A 104 -12.77 -7.30 -12.43
C ASP A 104 -13.37 -6.89 -13.78
N LYS A 105 -12.66 -6.08 -14.58
CA LYS A 105 -13.09 -5.73 -15.95
C LYS A 105 -12.67 -6.76 -17.00
N GLN A 106 -11.56 -7.46 -16.77
CA GLN A 106 -10.96 -8.35 -17.75
C GLN A 106 -11.55 -9.76 -17.71
N MET A 107 -11.85 -10.27 -16.52
CA MET A 107 -12.55 -11.53 -16.32
C MET A 107 -14.03 -11.26 -16.34
#